data_AF-A0A7S0ZKD8-F1
#
_entry.id   AF-A0A7S0ZKD8-F1
#
_cell.length_a   1.000
_cell.length_b   1.000
_cell.length_c   1.000
_cell.angle_alpha   90.00
_cell.angle_beta   90.00
_cell.angle_gamma   90.00
#
_symmetry.space_group_name_H-M   'P 1'
#
loop_
_entity.id
_entity.type
_entity.pdbx_description
1 polymer ?
#
loop_
_entity_poly.entity_id
_entity_poly.type
_entity_poly.pdbx_seq_one_letter_code
_entity_poly.pdbx_strand_id
1 'polypeptide(L)'
;MFRNAFSLNFVDDQGIELIPLGWDSNKSPWKPVSEEVVLTALDYILDPDNYPLHVMCNLGRHHTGTIIGCLRKLQRWNLTAVFEEYRRHAGSKVRLLNEQFIELFDTDLIRVPANPPEWL
;
A
#
# COMPACT_ATOMS: atom_id res chain seq x y z
N MET A 1 -11.63 -7.82 -22.34
CA MET A 1 -10.51 -8.49 -23.04
C MET A 1 -9.45 -7.44 -23.40
N PHE A 2 -8.66 -7.00 -22.42
CA PHE A 2 -7.40 -6.27 -22.62
C PHE A 2 -6.47 -6.69 -21.47
N ARG A 3 -5.95 -7.92 -21.55
CA ARG A 3 -4.81 -8.34 -20.72
C ARG A 3 -3.59 -7.64 -21.31
N ASN A 4 -2.98 -6.73 -20.57
CA ASN A 4 -1.66 -6.19 -20.91
C ASN A 4 -0.63 -7.32 -20.81
N ALA A 5 -0.47 -8.07 -21.90
CA ALA A 5 0.34 -9.30 -21.97
C ALA A 5 1.84 -9.06 -21.75
N PHE A 6 2.32 -7.83 -21.82
CA PHE A 6 3.75 -7.53 -21.69
C PHE A 6 4.25 -7.58 -20.23
N SER A 7 3.38 -7.29 -19.25
CA SER A 7 3.78 -7.17 -17.83
C SER A 7 3.74 -8.49 -17.07
N LEU A 8 2.88 -9.43 -17.46
CA LEU A 8 2.81 -10.75 -16.81
C LEU A 8 4.01 -11.61 -17.23
N ASN A 9 4.39 -11.57 -18.51
CA ASN A 9 5.55 -12.32 -18.99
C ASN A 9 6.82 -11.96 -18.22
N PHE A 10 7.11 -10.67 -17.99
CA PHE A 10 8.30 -10.29 -17.21
C PHE A 10 8.24 -10.77 -15.76
N VAL A 11 7.09 -10.63 -15.09
CA VAL A 11 6.90 -11.06 -13.70
C VAL A 11 7.14 -12.57 -13.59
N ASP A 12 6.52 -13.35 -14.47
CA ASP A 12 6.67 -14.80 -14.53
C ASP A 12 8.12 -15.21 -14.89
N ASP A 13 8.72 -14.55 -15.90
CA ASP A 13 10.08 -14.80 -16.38
C ASP A 13 11.15 -14.50 -15.32
N GLN A 14 10.88 -13.55 -14.42
CA GLN A 14 11.77 -13.18 -13.32
C GLN A 14 11.45 -13.92 -12.01
N GLY A 15 10.46 -14.82 -12.01
CA GLY A 15 10.04 -15.53 -10.80
C GLY A 15 9.50 -14.60 -9.71
N ILE A 16 8.91 -13.46 -10.10
CA ILE A 16 8.31 -12.49 -9.18
C ILE A 16 6.87 -12.93 -8.92
N GLU A 17 6.48 -13.02 -7.65
CA GLU A 17 5.08 -13.25 -7.31
C GLU A 17 4.29 -11.93 -7.35
N LEU A 18 3.23 -11.87 -8.15
CA LEU A 18 2.33 -10.72 -8.20
C LEU A 18 1.08 -10.97 -7.36
N ILE A 19 0.88 -10.14 -6.34
CA ILE A 19 -0.23 -10.27 -5.40
C ILE A 19 -1.25 -9.15 -5.66
N PRO A 20 -2.39 -9.43 -6.33
CA PRO A 20 -3.40 -8.42 -6.63
C PRO A 20 -4.26 -8.14 -5.38
N LEU A 21 -4.21 -6.90 -4.89
CA LEU A 21 -5.03 -6.47 -3.75
C LEU A 21 -6.19 -5.58 -4.19
N GLY A 22 -7.42 -5.95 -3.80
CA GLY A 22 -8.60 -5.09 -3.97
C GLY A 22 -9.01 -4.81 -5.42
N TRP A 23 -8.56 -5.61 -6.38
CA TRP A 23 -8.96 -5.46 -7.78
C TRP A 23 -10.43 -5.81 -7.98
N ASP A 24 -11.24 -4.79 -8.24
CA ASP A 24 -12.63 -4.95 -8.64
C ASP A 24 -12.86 -4.10 -9.88
N SER A 25 -13.07 -4.76 -11.03
CA SER A 25 -13.25 -4.10 -12.33
C SER A 25 -14.48 -3.19 -12.38
N ASN A 26 -15.41 -3.33 -11.44
CA ASN A 26 -16.62 -2.50 -11.35
C ASN A 26 -16.47 -1.29 -10.41
N LYS A 27 -15.34 -1.14 -9.72
CA LYS A 27 -15.14 -0.01 -8.80
C LYS A 27 -14.47 1.16 -9.51
N SER A 28 -15.04 2.35 -9.29
CA SER A 28 -14.50 3.61 -9.78
C SER A 28 -13.07 3.85 -9.24
N PRO A 29 -12.11 4.29 -10.08
CA PRO A 29 -10.71 4.54 -9.67
C PRO A 29 -10.58 5.69 -8.65
N TRP A 30 -11.66 6.39 -8.35
CA TRP A 30 -11.72 7.45 -7.35
C TRP A 30 -12.07 6.93 -5.95
N LYS A 31 -12.49 5.66 -5.82
CA LYS A 31 -12.88 5.09 -4.52
C LYS A 31 -11.64 4.95 -3.62
N PRO A 32 -11.75 5.35 -2.33
CA PRO A 32 -10.70 5.10 -1.34
C PRO A 32 -10.36 3.61 -1.24
N VAL A 33 -9.12 3.32 -0.83
CA VAL A 33 -8.72 1.95 -0.49
C VAL A 33 -9.56 1.45 0.67
N SER A 34 -9.94 0.16 0.68
CA SER A 34 -10.64 -0.42 1.83
C SER A 34 -9.64 -0.75 2.94
N GLU A 35 -10.11 -0.74 4.18
CA GLU A 35 -9.32 -1.16 5.35
C GLU A 35 -8.77 -2.58 5.19
N GLU A 36 -9.59 -3.52 4.71
CA GLU A 36 -9.17 -4.90 4.41
C GLU A 36 -7.97 -4.97 3.46
N VAL A 37 -7.92 -4.10 2.44
CA VAL A 37 -6.79 -4.05 1.50
C VAL A 37 -5.53 -3.51 2.19
N VAL A 38 -5.68 -2.52 3.07
CA VAL A 38 -4.55 -1.97 3.83
C VAL A 38 -4.02 -3.00 4.83
N LEU A 39 -4.91 -3.69 5.56
CA LEU A 39 -4.55 -4.77 6.48
C LEU A 39 -3.77 -5.86 5.75
N THR A 40 -4.33 -6.38 4.65
CA THR A 40 -3.68 -7.42 3.83
C THR A 40 -2.33 -6.94 3.30
N ALA A 41 -2.23 -5.71 2.80
CA ALA A 41 -0.98 -5.16 2.30
C ALA A 41 0.09 -5.09 3.40
N LEU A 42 -0.30 -4.64 4.60
CA LEU A 42 0.61 -4.57 5.74
C LEU A 42 1.05 -5.95 6.21
N ASP A 43 0.19 -6.97 6.19
CA ASP A 43 0.58 -8.34 6.51
C ASP A 43 1.73 -8.83 5.60
N TYR A 44 1.66 -8.58 4.28
CA TYR A 44 2.76 -8.91 3.36
C TYR A 44 4.01 -8.06 3.58
N ILE A 45 3.85 -6.76 3.86
CA ILE A 45 4.97 -5.86 4.10
C ILE A 45 5.72 -6.21 5.39
N LEU A 46 5.03 -6.71 6.41
CA LEU A 46 5.62 -7.06 7.70
C LEU A 46 6.27 -8.44 7.71
N ASP A 47 6.11 -9.25 6.66
CA ASP A 47 6.77 -10.54 6.57
C ASP A 47 8.14 -10.40 5.85
N PRO A 48 9.26 -10.63 6.56
CA PRO A 48 10.60 -10.52 5.98
C PRO A 48 10.87 -11.47 4.81
N ASP A 49 10.16 -12.60 4.72
CA ASP A 49 10.37 -13.59 3.67
C ASP A 49 9.91 -13.08 2.28
N ASN A 50 9.09 -12.03 2.25
CA ASN A 50 8.65 -11.38 1.01
C ASN A 50 9.68 -10.42 0.42
N TYR A 51 10.78 -10.11 1.13
CA TYR A 51 11.76 -9.13 0.65
C TYR A 51 12.78 -9.74 -0.32
N PRO A 52 13.16 -9.02 -1.40
CA PRO A 52 12.74 -7.66 -1.75
C PRO A 52 11.33 -7.58 -2.37
N LEU A 53 10.49 -6.65 -1.87
CA LEU A 53 9.11 -6.45 -2.33
C LEU A 53 8.90 -5.06 -2.96
N HIS A 54 7.87 -4.95 -3.81
CA HIS A 54 7.47 -3.68 -4.44
C HIS A 54 5.96 -3.44 -4.30
N VAL A 55 5.58 -2.37 -3.59
CA VAL A 55 4.18 -1.95 -3.43
C VAL A 55 3.84 -0.91 -4.49
N MET A 56 2.89 -1.21 -5.37
CA MET A 56 2.46 -0.26 -6.40
C MET A 56 0.96 -0.26 -6.67
N CYS A 57 0.48 0.87 -7.16
CA CYS A 57 -0.80 1.01 -7.86
C CYS A 57 -0.50 1.65 -9.22
N ASN A 58 -1.52 1.95 -10.04
CA ASN A 58 -1.33 2.47 -11.40
C ASN A 58 -0.34 3.64 -11.51
N LEU A 59 -0.36 4.59 -10.56
CA LEU A 59 0.52 5.77 -10.57
C LEU A 59 1.43 5.86 -9.34
N GLY A 60 1.34 4.91 -8.41
CA GLY A 60 2.09 4.95 -7.14
C GLY A 60 1.70 6.09 -6.19
N ARG A 61 0.51 6.69 -6.33
CA ARG A 61 0.10 7.90 -5.58
C ARG A 61 -0.88 7.61 -4.47
N HIS A 62 -2.14 7.32 -4.81
CA HIS A 62 -3.23 7.32 -3.84
C HIS A 62 -3.29 6.04 -3.00
N HIS A 63 -3.47 4.88 -3.62
CA HIS A 63 -3.57 3.62 -2.87
C HIS A 63 -2.23 3.23 -2.24
N THR A 64 -1.14 3.30 -3.01
CA THR A 64 0.21 3.10 -2.48
C THR A 64 0.52 4.08 -1.35
N GLY A 65 0.26 5.37 -1.54
CA GLY A 65 0.51 6.39 -0.52
C GLY A 65 -0.31 6.19 0.75
N THR A 66 -1.56 5.70 0.65
CA THR A 66 -2.35 5.36 1.84
C THR A 66 -1.80 4.15 2.58
N ILE A 67 -1.43 3.08 1.88
CA ILE A 67 -0.82 1.89 2.49
C ILE A 67 0.49 2.28 3.22
N ILE A 68 1.38 3.01 2.53
CA ILE A 68 2.63 3.47 3.13
C ILE A 68 2.39 4.45 4.27
N GLY A 69 1.38 5.32 4.18
CA GLY A 69 0.99 6.20 5.27
C GLY A 69 0.56 5.44 6.53
N CYS A 70 -0.22 4.38 6.37
CA CYS A 70 -0.60 3.48 7.47
C CYS A 70 0.61 2.72 8.02
N LEU A 71 1.56 2.29 7.18
CA LEU A 71 2.83 1.72 7.62
C LEU A 71 3.64 2.70 8.47
N ARG A 72 3.75 3.97 8.05
CA ARG A 72 4.46 5.00 8.84
C ARG A 72 3.79 5.25 10.19
N LYS A 73 2.46 5.22 10.22
CA LYS A 73 1.69 5.32 11.46
C LYS A 73 2.00 4.14 12.39
N LEU A 74 2.09 2.92 11.86
CA LEU A 74 2.50 1.72 12.61
C LEU A 74 3.94 1.86 13.14
N GLN A 75 4.85 2.44 12.36
CA GLN A 75 6.22 2.81 12.76
C GLN A 75 6.28 4.00 13.74
N ARG A 76 5.13 4.45 14.27
CA ARG A 76 4.99 5.57 15.22
C ARG A 76 5.53 6.91 14.71
N TRP A 77 5.51 7.14 13.41
CA TRP A 77 5.78 8.47 12.87
C TRP A 77 4.66 9.43 13.29
N ASN A 78 5.02 10.70 13.52
CA ASN A 78 4.02 11.73 13.77
C ASN A 78 3.21 12.02 12.49
N LEU A 79 1.92 12.32 12.62
CA LEU A 79 1.01 12.49 11.47
C LEU A 79 1.48 13.59 10.50
N THR A 80 2.12 14.66 10.99
CA THR A 80 2.69 15.70 10.13
C THR A 80 3.72 15.13 9.17
N ALA A 81 4.66 14.31 9.66
CA ALA A 81 5.67 13.66 8.82
C ALA A 81 5.04 12.66 7.84
N VAL A 82 4.02 11.91 8.28
CA VAL A 82 3.29 10.97 7.42
C VAL A 82 2.60 11.70 6.27
N PHE A 83 1.89 12.78 6.55
CA PHE A 83 1.20 13.55 5.51
C PHE A 83 2.17 14.25 4.57
N GLU A 84 3.29 14.76 5.05
CA GLU A 84 4.32 15.34 4.19
C GLU A 84 4.92 14.30 3.22
N GLU A 85 5.19 13.07 3.68
CA GLU A 85 5.63 11.97 2.79
C GLU A 85 4.55 11.64 1.75
N TYR A 86 3.29 11.49 2.17
CA TYR A 86 2.17 11.24 1.26
C TYR A 86 2.03 12.34 0.20
N ARG A 87 2.02 13.62 0.61
CA ARG A 87 1.85 14.77 -0.28
C ARG A 87 2.98 14.86 -1.30
N ARG A 88 4.22 14.59 -0.88
CA ARG A 88 5.39 14.58 -1.77
C ARG A 88 5.21 13.58 -2.92
N HIS A 89 4.66 12.39 -2.65
CA HIS A 89 4.43 11.38 -3.68
C HIS A 89 3.14 11.63 -4.49
N ALA A 90 2.09 12.15 -3.87
CA ALA A 90 0.84 12.50 -4.56
C ALA A 90 0.99 13.71 -5.49
N GLY A 91 1.95 14.60 -5.22
CA GLY A 91 2.22 15.81 -5.99
C GLY A 91 1.01 16.74 -6.05
N SER A 92 0.68 17.27 -7.23
CA SER A 92 -0.45 18.19 -7.40
C SER A 92 -1.84 17.53 -7.30
N LYS A 93 -1.91 16.22 -6.99
CA LYS A 93 -3.14 15.42 -6.95
C LYS A 93 -3.42 14.85 -5.57
N VAL A 94 -2.99 15.55 -4.51
CA VAL A 94 -3.33 15.23 -3.12
C VAL A 94 -4.84 15.13 -2.94
N ARG A 95 -5.26 14.16 -2.13
CA ARG A 95 -6.65 13.94 -1.74
C ARG A 95 -6.76 13.92 -0.22
N LEU A 96 -7.58 14.81 0.33
CA LEU A 96 -7.81 14.90 1.77
C LEU A 96 -8.40 13.60 2.35
N LEU A 97 -9.25 12.90 1.60
CA LEU A 97 -9.83 11.62 2.03
C LEU A 97 -8.78 10.54 2.31
N ASN A 98 -7.64 10.58 1.61
CA ASN A 98 -6.54 9.65 1.86
C ASN A 98 -5.78 10.03 3.14
N GLU A 99 -5.59 11.32 3.42
CA GLU A 99 -4.99 11.79 4.68
C GLU A 99 -5.90 11.44 5.86
N GLN A 100 -7.20 11.70 5.73
CA GLN A 100 -8.21 11.34 6.74
C GLN A 100 -8.25 9.82 6.98
N PHE A 101 -8.12 9.00 5.92
CA PHE A 101 -8.02 7.55 6.09
C PHE A 101 -6.80 7.17 6.93
N ILE A 102 -5.61 7.70 6.60
CA ILE A 102 -4.38 7.43 7.35
C ILE A 102 -4.53 7.87 8.81
N GLU A 103 -5.12 9.05 9.04
CA GLU A 103 -5.39 9.59 10.37
C GLU A 103 -6.26 8.66 11.21
N LEU A 104 -7.34 8.14 10.63
CA LEU A 104 -8.34 7.34 11.33
C LEU A 104 -8.02 5.83 11.37
N PHE A 105 -7.08 5.35 10.56
CA PHE A 105 -6.72 3.93 10.51
C PHE A 105 -6.25 3.41 11.87
N ASP A 106 -6.91 2.39 12.42
CA ASP A 106 -6.55 1.80 13.69
C ASP A 106 -5.39 0.81 13.52
N THR A 107 -4.22 1.17 14.04
CA THR A 107 -3.01 0.33 13.95
C THR A 107 -3.09 -0.91 14.83
N ASP A 108 -3.97 -0.93 15.85
CA ASP A 108 -4.10 -2.07 16.76
C ASP A 108 -4.76 -3.28 16.08
N LEU A 109 -5.35 -3.08 14.90
CA LEU A 109 -5.85 -4.15 14.03
C LEU A 109 -4.73 -4.98 13.40
N ILE A 110 -3.49 -4.48 13.37
CA ILE A 110 -2.35 -5.15 12.75
C ILE A 110 -1.74 -6.18 13.70
N ARG A 111 -1.63 -7.41 13.23
CA ARG A 111 -0.90 -8.47 13.94
C ARG A 111 0.56 -8.45 13.51
N VAL A 112 1.42 -7.90 14.35
CA VAL A 112 2.88 -7.96 14.14
C VAL A 112 3.33 -9.43 14.18
N PRO A 113 4.08 -9.92 13.17
CA PRO A 113 4.58 -11.30 13.15
C PRO A 113 5.65 -11.53 14.22
N ALA A 114 5.95 -12.80 14.52
CA ALA A 114 6.95 -13.16 15.54
C ALA A 114 8.37 -12.72 15.17
N ASN A 115 8.67 -12.63 13.87
CA ASN A 115 9.91 -12.12 13.31
C ASN A 115 9.59 -10.94 12.37
N PRO A 116 9.35 -9.73 12.91
CA PRO A 116 9.10 -8.57 12.09
C PRO A 116 10.39 -8.05 11.46
N PRO A 117 10.29 -7.15 10.46
CA PRO A 117 11.47 -6.51 9.87
C PRO A 117 12.18 -5.65 10.93
N GLU A 118 13.51 -5.59 10.90
CA GLU A 118 14.32 -4.85 11.90
C GLU A 118 14.00 -3.35 12.00
N TRP A 119 13.38 -2.78 10.97
CA TRP A 119 13.02 -1.36 10.91
C TRP A 119 11.64 -1.04 11.52
N LEU A 120 10.87 -2.05 11.95
CA LEU A 120 9.55 -1.87 12.57
C LEU A 120 9.70 -1.45 14.04
#